data_AF-A0A2D7Q450-F1
#
_entry.id   AF-A0A2D7Q450-F1
#
_cell.length_a   1.000
_cell.length_b   1.000
_cell.length_c   1.000
_cell.angle_alpha   90.00
_cell.angle_beta   90.00
_cell.angle_gamma   90.00
#
_symmetry.space_group_name_H-M   'P 1'
#
loop_
_entity.id
_entity.type
_entity.pdbx_description
1 polymer ?
#
loop_
_entity_poly.entity_id
_entity_poly.type
_entity_poly.pdbx_seq_one_letter_code
_entity_poly.pdbx_strand_id
1 'polypeptide(L)'
;MRSKEDAHDYRYFPDPDLLPLRIEQALVDDLKKSLPELPDKKKERFIEEYGLNTYEANVLVSEKEISKYYEEVAKLSDKKLAAKWMIGDLFAMLNDKGINISVSPISAKHFAELVQSIKSGEISGRIAKEVFEIMVESGDNPKKIIESKGMKQQSDPKELEILINEILIKNKDKVDQFKSGKEKLFGFFVGQVMKTSGGKANPQLTNEILKKLLKN
;
A
#
# COMPACT_ATOMS: atom_id res chain seq x y z
N MET A 1 21.26 -42.62 10.90
CA MET A 1 21.69 -41.93 9.66
C MET A 1 22.89 -42.69 9.10
N ARG A 2 22.90 -43.01 7.80
CA ARG A 2 24.03 -43.69 7.12
C ARG A 2 25.17 -42.68 6.93
N SER A 3 26.41 -43.00 7.33
CA SER A 3 27.56 -42.15 6.98
C SER A 3 27.85 -42.30 5.48
N LYS A 4 28.01 -41.16 4.80
CA LYS A 4 28.40 -41.09 3.39
C LYS A 4 29.93 -41.08 3.36
N GLU A 5 30.55 -42.24 3.41
CA GLU A 5 32.02 -42.36 3.40
C GLU A 5 32.60 -42.68 2.03
N ASP A 6 31.79 -43.13 1.05
CA ASP A 6 32.23 -43.36 -0.32
C ASP A 6 31.25 -42.76 -1.35
N ALA A 7 31.79 -42.17 -2.42
CA ALA A 7 31.00 -41.75 -3.57
C ALA A 7 30.37 -43.00 -4.23
N HIS A 8 29.03 -43.06 -4.26
CA HIS A 8 28.33 -44.19 -4.88
C HIS A 8 28.58 -44.22 -6.38
N ASP A 9 29.13 -45.34 -6.87
CA ASP A 9 29.23 -45.61 -8.30
C ASP A 9 27.85 -46.03 -8.84
N TYR A 10 27.14 -45.06 -9.42
CA TYR A 10 25.84 -45.26 -10.06
C TYR A 10 25.96 -45.94 -11.44
N ARG A 11 27.18 -46.23 -11.93
CA ARG A 11 27.44 -46.89 -13.21
C ARG A 11 26.68 -46.24 -14.37
N TYR A 12 26.79 -44.92 -14.50
CA TYR A 12 26.16 -44.20 -15.60
C TYR A 12 26.66 -44.71 -16.96
N PHE A 13 25.74 -45.06 -17.85
CA PHE A 13 25.98 -45.35 -19.26
C PHE A 13 24.89 -44.68 -20.11
N PRO A 14 25.15 -44.36 -21.39
CA PRO A 14 24.13 -43.80 -22.27
C PRO A 14 22.96 -44.77 -22.42
N ASP A 15 21.74 -44.27 -22.21
CA ASP A 15 20.53 -45.07 -22.37
C ASP A 15 20.38 -45.48 -23.84
N PRO A 16 20.49 -46.77 -24.19
CA PRO A 16 20.41 -47.22 -25.58
C PRO A 16 18.97 -47.18 -26.12
N ASP A 17 17.96 -47.13 -25.25
CA ASP A 17 16.55 -47.08 -25.63
C ASP A 17 16.12 -45.65 -26.02
N LEU A 18 16.88 -44.63 -25.59
CA LEU A 18 16.63 -43.22 -25.91
C LEU A 18 17.62 -42.71 -26.96
N LEU A 19 17.07 -42.36 -28.14
CA LEU A 19 17.86 -41.69 -29.17
C LEU A 19 18.37 -40.32 -28.67
N PRO A 20 19.58 -39.88 -29.10
CA PRO A 20 20.10 -38.57 -28.75
C PRO A 20 19.16 -37.44 -29.17
N LEU A 21 18.69 -36.66 -28.20
CA LEU A 21 17.84 -35.50 -28.45
C LEU A 21 18.65 -34.39 -29.14
N ARG A 22 18.24 -34.01 -30.35
CA ARG A 22 18.75 -32.82 -31.03
C ARG A 22 17.74 -31.69 -30.92
N ILE A 23 18.13 -30.60 -30.26
CA ILE A 23 17.30 -29.41 -30.10
C ILE A 23 17.68 -28.42 -31.20
N GLU A 24 16.73 -28.10 -32.08
CA GLU A 24 16.94 -27.11 -33.13
C GLU A 24 17.04 -25.70 -32.55
N GLN A 25 17.92 -24.87 -33.13
CA GLN A 25 18.11 -23.49 -32.68
C GLN A 25 16.81 -22.66 -32.80
N ALA A 26 15.97 -22.94 -33.80
CA ALA A 26 14.68 -22.28 -33.96
C ALA A 26 13.77 -22.47 -32.74
N LEU A 27 13.72 -23.69 -32.19
CA LEU A 27 12.95 -23.99 -30.98
C LEU A 27 13.49 -23.21 -29.77
N VAL A 28 14.82 -23.12 -29.64
CA VAL A 28 15.47 -22.35 -28.56
C VAL A 28 15.11 -20.86 -28.66
N ASP A 29 15.16 -20.31 -29.87
CA ASP A 29 14.89 -18.88 -30.11
C ASP A 29 13.42 -18.53 -29.84
N ASP A 30 12.49 -19.42 -30.20
CA ASP A 30 11.06 -19.22 -29.93
C ASP A 30 10.73 -19.35 -28.44
N LEU A 31 11.31 -20.32 -27.74
CA LEU A 31 11.20 -20.42 -26.29
C LEU A 31 11.75 -19.16 -25.61
N LYS A 32 12.89 -18.66 -26.05
CA LYS A 32 13.51 -17.45 -25.51
C LYS A 32 12.62 -16.22 -25.65
N LYS A 33 11.86 -16.08 -26.74
CA LYS A 33 10.87 -14.99 -26.91
C LYS A 33 9.66 -15.14 -25.98
N SER A 34 9.29 -16.37 -25.63
CA SER A 34 8.14 -16.63 -24.74
C SER A 34 8.46 -16.46 -23.26
N LEU A 35 9.75 -16.37 -22.90
CA LEU A 35 10.17 -16.21 -21.52
C LEU A 35 9.69 -14.86 -20.96
N PRO A 36 9.01 -14.85 -19.79
CA PRO A 36 8.63 -13.61 -19.14
C PRO A 36 9.86 -12.84 -18.67
N GLU A 37 9.65 -11.57 -18.34
CA GLU A 37 10.65 -10.76 -17.66
C GLU A 37 11.12 -11.45 -16.38
N LEU A 38 12.44 -11.63 -16.24
CA LEU A 38 13.04 -12.23 -15.05
C LEU A 38 12.88 -11.31 -13.83
N PRO A 39 12.77 -11.86 -12.60
CA PRO A 39 12.60 -11.07 -11.39
C PRO A 39 13.66 -9.98 -11.19
N ASP A 40 14.93 -10.26 -11.49
CA ASP A 40 16.03 -9.30 -11.33
C ASP A 40 15.86 -8.08 -12.24
N LYS A 41 15.53 -8.31 -13.52
CA LYS A 41 15.24 -7.22 -14.47
C LYS A 41 14.02 -6.42 -14.05
N LYS A 42 12.97 -7.11 -13.60
CA LYS A 42 11.75 -6.47 -13.13
C LYS A 42 12.01 -5.60 -11.89
N LYS A 43 12.87 -6.06 -10.98
CA LYS A 43 13.29 -5.32 -9.79
C LYS A 43 14.04 -4.05 -10.17
N GLU A 44 15.01 -4.15 -11.08
CA GLU A 44 15.74 -2.99 -11.60
C GLU A 44 14.76 -1.97 -12.19
N ARG A 45 13.82 -2.42 -13.03
CA ARG A 45 12.76 -1.58 -13.59
C ARG A 45 11.90 -0.90 -12.51
N PHE A 46 11.49 -1.62 -11.48
CA PHE A 46 10.71 -1.06 -10.37
C PHE A 46 11.50 0.00 -9.57
N ILE A 47 12.82 -0.12 -9.48
CA ILE A 47 13.66 0.88 -8.83
C ILE A 47 13.80 2.11 -9.73
N GLU A 48 14.18 1.93 -11.00
CA GLU A 48 14.50 3.02 -11.91
C GLU A 48 13.26 3.77 -12.40
N GLU A 49 12.24 3.05 -12.90
CA GLU A 49 11.07 3.66 -13.53
C GLU A 49 9.95 3.98 -12.53
N TYR A 50 9.87 3.23 -11.42
CA TYR A 50 8.78 3.35 -10.45
C TYR A 50 9.26 4.06 -9.17
N GLY A 51 10.58 4.25 -9.02
CA GLY A 51 11.19 4.98 -7.93
C GLY A 51 11.04 4.28 -6.58
N LEU A 52 10.91 2.96 -6.60
CA LEU A 52 10.85 2.13 -5.40
C LEU A 52 12.24 1.94 -4.81
N ASN A 53 12.31 1.71 -3.50
CA ASN A 53 13.57 1.30 -2.89
C ASN A 53 13.82 -0.19 -3.11
N THR A 54 15.06 -0.64 -2.86
CA THR A 54 15.48 -2.04 -3.08
C THR A 54 14.64 -3.04 -2.29
N TYR A 55 14.20 -2.68 -1.08
CA TYR A 55 13.38 -3.53 -0.24
C TYR A 55 11.97 -3.70 -0.83
N GLU A 56 11.31 -2.59 -1.16
CA GLU A 56 9.99 -2.58 -1.80
C GLU A 56 10.02 -3.38 -3.11
N ALA A 57 10.99 -3.10 -3.98
CA ALA A 57 11.12 -3.82 -5.25
C ALA A 57 11.31 -5.33 -5.04
N ASN A 58 12.18 -5.75 -4.13
CA ASN A 58 12.39 -7.17 -3.79
C ASN A 58 11.10 -7.86 -3.34
N VAL A 59 10.34 -7.21 -2.45
CA VAL A 59 9.09 -7.75 -1.93
C VAL A 59 8.07 -7.90 -3.06
N LEU A 60 8.00 -6.94 -3.99
CA LEU A 60 7.03 -6.94 -5.08
C LEU A 60 7.35 -7.89 -6.23
N VAL A 61 8.61 -8.31 -6.38
CA VAL A 61 9.00 -9.32 -7.39
C VAL A 61 9.16 -10.73 -6.81
N SER A 62 8.87 -10.92 -5.52
CA SER A 62 9.00 -12.21 -4.84
C SER A 62 8.18 -13.32 -5.49
N GLU A 63 6.96 -12.99 -5.91
CA GLU A 63 6.06 -13.88 -6.63
C GLU A 63 5.56 -13.23 -7.92
N LYS A 64 5.32 -14.07 -8.93
CA LYS A 64 4.87 -13.60 -10.26
C LYS A 64 3.51 -12.89 -10.15
N GLU A 65 2.62 -13.46 -9.36
CA GLU A 65 1.25 -13.01 -9.13
C GLU A 65 1.22 -11.65 -8.43
N ILE A 66 2.08 -11.47 -7.41
CA ILE A 66 2.27 -10.19 -6.71
C ILE A 66 2.76 -9.13 -7.69
N SER A 67 3.80 -9.45 -8.46
CA SER A 67 4.37 -8.50 -9.41
C SER A 67 3.34 -8.06 -10.46
N LYS A 68 2.55 -9.00 -10.96
CA LYS A 68 1.47 -8.73 -11.93
C LYS A 68 0.38 -7.85 -11.33
N TYR A 69 -0.06 -8.16 -10.11
CA TYR A 69 -1.07 -7.36 -9.42
C TYR A 69 -0.58 -5.92 -9.22
N TYR A 70 0.66 -5.75 -8.76
CA TYR A 70 1.26 -4.42 -8.59
C TYR A 70 1.35 -3.64 -9.89
N GLU A 71 1.77 -4.26 -10.99
CA GLU A 71 1.83 -3.60 -12.30
C GLU A 71 0.46 -3.10 -12.76
N GLU A 72 -0.60 -3.87 -12.56
CA GLU A 72 -1.97 -3.44 -12.86
C GLU A 72 -2.41 -2.24 -11.98
N VAL A 73 -2.03 -2.25 -10.70
CA VAL A 73 -2.29 -1.12 -9.80
C VAL A 73 -1.49 0.12 -10.21
N ALA A 74 -0.21 -0.05 -10.53
CA ALA A 74 0.74 1.01 -10.86
C ALA A 74 0.42 1.72 -12.19
N LYS A 75 -0.30 1.05 -13.10
CA LYS A 75 -0.84 1.68 -14.33
C LYS A 75 -1.91 2.73 -14.05
N LEU A 76 -2.65 2.58 -12.96
CA LEU A 76 -3.86 3.36 -12.66
C LEU A 76 -3.69 4.31 -11.46
N SER A 77 -2.56 4.23 -10.75
CA SER A 77 -2.35 4.96 -9.50
C SER A 77 -0.89 5.38 -9.30
N ASP A 78 -0.62 6.12 -8.23
CA ASP A 78 0.74 6.52 -7.85
C ASP A 78 1.56 5.28 -7.45
N LYS A 79 2.62 5.00 -8.22
CA LYS A 79 3.44 3.79 -8.11
C LYS A 79 4.01 3.59 -6.70
N LYS A 80 4.58 4.64 -6.10
CA LYS A 80 5.19 4.57 -4.76
C LYS A 80 4.14 4.39 -3.68
N LEU A 81 3.05 5.13 -3.77
CA LEU A 81 1.97 5.03 -2.79
C LEU A 81 1.30 3.64 -2.86
N ALA A 82 1.09 3.11 -4.07
CA ALA A 82 0.59 1.77 -4.29
C ALA A 82 1.49 0.71 -3.66
N ALA A 83 2.81 0.78 -3.87
CA ALA A 83 3.76 -0.15 -3.26
C ALA A 83 3.66 -0.14 -1.73
N LYS A 84 3.63 1.06 -1.12
CA LYS A 84 3.52 1.21 0.33
C LYS A 84 2.23 0.60 0.89
N TRP A 85 1.09 0.88 0.26
CA TRP A 85 -0.20 0.33 0.69
C TRP A 85 -0.31 -1.17 0.46
N MET A 86 0.33 -1.67 -0.61
CA MET A 86 0.31 -3.10 -0.89
C MET A 86 1.14 -3.88 0.13
N ILE A 87 2.35 -3.41 0.42
CA ILE A 87 3.26 -4.04 1.39
C ILE A 87 2.69 -3.93 2.82
N GLY A 88 2.04 -2.81 3.15
CA GLY A 88 1.43 -2.59 4.46
C GLY A 88 0.09 -3.30 4.61
N ASP A 89 -0.97 -2.69 4.08
CA ASP A 89 -2.34 -3.07 4.39
C ASP A 89 -2.84 -4.26 3.57
N LEU A 90 -2.48 -4.37 2.27
CA LEU A 90 -2.94 -5.50 1.45
C LEU A 90 -2.31 -6.82 1.91
N PHE A 91 -0.99 -6.86 2.11
CA PHE A 91 -0.33 -8.09 2.57
C PHE A 91 -0.69 -8.46 4.00
N ALA A 92 -0.92 -7.48 4.88
CA ALA A 92 -1.47 -7.77 6.21
C ALA A 92 -2.83 -8.47 6.10
N MET A 93 -3.73 -7.97 5.24
CA MET A 93 -5.03 -8.60 5.01
C MET A 93 -4.93 -10.01 4.42
N LEU A 94 -4.06 -10.21 3.42
CA LEU A 94 -3.86 -11.53 2.82
C LEU A 94 -3.33 -12.54 3.84
N ASN A 95 -2.39 -12.12 4.69
CA ASN A 95 -1.83 -12.95 5.75
C ASN A 95 -2.88 -13.27 6.82
N ASP A 96 -3.67 -12.29 7.25
CA ASP A 96 -4.74 -12.48 8.25
C ASP A 96 -5.81 -13.48 7.77
N LYS A 97 -6.17 -13.41 6.48
CA LYS A 97 -7.10 -14.36 5.85
C LYS A 97 -6.46 -15.68 5.41
N GLY A 98 -5.13 -15.79 5.43
CA GLY A 98 -4.39 -16.97 4.94
C GLY A 98 -4.60 -17.24 3.45
N ILE A 99 -4.76 -16.19 2.63
CA ILE A 99 -5.04 -16.30 1.20
C ILE A 99 -3.94 -15.67 0.33
N ASN A 100 -3.80 -16.16 -0.90
CA ASN A 100 -2.86 -15.60 -1.88
C ASN A 100 -3.45 -14.39 -2.62
N ILE A 101 -2.59 -13.53 -3.16
CA ILE A 101 -2.99 -12.35 -3.96
C ILE A 101 -3.90 -12.71 -5.14
N SER A 102 -3.74 -13.89 -5.74
CA SER A 102 -4.54 -14.38 -6.86
C SER A 102 -6.02 -14.58 -6.54
N VAL A 103 -6.35 -14.77 -5.26
CA VAL A 103 -7.73 -14.93 -4.76
C VAL A 103 -8.14 -13.77 -3.86
N SER A 104 -7.42 -12.65 -3.94
CA SER A 104 -7.75 -11.43 -3.20
C SER A 104 -9.20 -11.00 -3.47
N PRO A 105 -10.00 -10.67 -2.44
CA PRO A 105 -11.35 -10.12 -2.62
C PRO A 105 -11.32 -8.73 -3.27
N ILE A 106 -10.16 -8.06 -3.24
CA ILE A 106 -9.95 -6.75 -3.84
C ILE A 106 -9.24 -6.92 -5.17
N SER A 107 -9.86 -6.42 -6.23
CA SER A 107 -9.25 -6.35 -7.56
C SER A 107 -8.19 -5.24 -7.64
N ALA A 108 -7.19 -5.42 -8.49
CA ALA A 108 -6.15 -4.40 -8.74
C ALA A 108 -6.75 -3.03 -9.13
N LYS A 109 -7.86 -3.03 -9.88
CA LYS A 109 -8.58 -1.81 -10.26
C LYS A 109 -9.16 -1.08 -9.05
N HIS A 110 -9.91 -1.80 -8.19
CA HIS A 110 -10.49 -1.19 -6.99
C HIS A 110 -9.41 -0.70 -6.03
N PHE A 111 -8.31 -1.45 -5.89
CA PHE A 111 -7.18 -1.03 -5.09
C PHE A 111 -6.51 0.24 -5.64
N ALA A 112 -6.32 0.33 -6.96
CA ALA A 112 -5.78 1.53 -7.59
C ALA A 112 -6.67 2.76 -7.39
N GLU A 113 -8.00 2.59 -7.48
CA GLU A 113 -8.96 3.66 -7.23
C GLU A 113 -8.88 4.17 -5.77
N LEU A 114 -8.71 3.26 -4.80
CA LEU A 114 -8.49 3.64 -3.40
C LEU A 114 -7.20 4.46 -3.25
N VAL A 115 -6.10 3.99 -3.84
CA VAL A 115 -4.81 4.70 -3.83
C VAL A 115 -4.94 6.08 -4.48
N GLN A 116 -5.73 6.20 -5.54
CA GLN A 116 -5.99 7.48 -6.21
C GLN A 116 -6.80 8.44 -5.33
N SER A 117 -7.82 7.97 -4.62
CA SER A 117 -8.59 8.80 -3.66
C SER A 117 -7.74 9.29 -2.48
N ILE A 118 -6.72 8.52 -2.07
CA ILE A 118 -5.73 8.98 -1.09
C ILE A 118 -4.83 10.05 -1.70
N LYS A 119 -4.31 9.80 -2.90
CA LYS A 119 -3.39 10.72 -3.58
C LYS A 119 -4.03 12.07 -3.91
N SER A 120 -5.30 12.06 -4.29
CA SER A 120 -6.07 13.29 -4.57
C SER A 120 -6.43 14.07 -3.30
N GLY A 121 -6.28 13.48 -2.12
CA GLY A 121 -6.70 14.07 -0.85
C GLY A 121 -8.22 14.01 -0.63
N GLU A 122 -8.95 13.23 -1.43
CA GLU A 122 -10.39 13.00 -1.25
C GLU A 122 -10.67 12.32 0.09
N ILE A 123 -9.78 11.43 0.52
CA ILE A 123 -9.83 10.78 1.83
C ILE A 123 -8.48 10.85 2.55
N SER A 124 -8.54 10.87 3.88
CA SER A 124 -7.33 10.77 4.70
C SER A 124 -6.82 9.33 4.74
N GLY A 125 -5.54 9.13 5.03
CA GLY A 125 -4.97 7.77 5.16
C GLY A 125 -5.64 6.95 6.26
N ARG A 126 -6.19 7.59 7.31
CA ARG A 126 -6.96 6.91 8.36
C ARG A 126 -8.30 6.40 7.81
N ILE A 127 -9.02 7.24 7.09
CA ILE A 127 -10.29 6.88 6.45
C ILE A 127 -10.08 5.81 5.37
N ALA A 128 -8.98 5.89 4.63
CA ALA A 128 -8.66 4.90 3.62
C ALA A 128 -8.52 3.48 4.20
N LYS A 129 -8.07 3.33 5.45
CA LYS A 129 -8.06 2.03 6.14
C LYS A 129 -9.47 1.53 6.44
N GLU A 130 -10.36 2.41 6.92
CA GLU A 130 -11.77 2.07 7.14
C GLU A 130 -12.47 1.68 5.82
N VAL A 131 -12.21 2.43 4.74
CA VAL A 131 -12.73 2.11 3.40
C VAL A 131 -12.18 0.76 2.94
N PHE A 132 -10.88 0.52 3.12
CA PHE A 132 -10.24 -0.74 2.75
C PHE A 132 -10.85 -1.94 3.49
N GLU A 133 -11.07 -1.86 4.79
CA GLU A 133 -11.75 -2.90 5.57
C GLU A 133 -13.14 -3.23 5.00
N ILE A 134 -13.93 -2.20 4.68
CA ILE A 134 -15.24 -2.39 4.06
C ILE A 134 -15.11 -3.04 2.68
N MET A 135 -14.11 -2.65 1.87
CA MET A 135 -13.85 -3.28 0.57
C MET A 135 -13.49 -4.76 0.71
N VAL A 136 -12.76 -5.13 1.76
CA VAL A 136 -12.37 -6.53 2.04
C VAL A 136 -13.58 -7.41 2.37
N GLU A 137 -14.60 -6.84 3.02
CA GLU A 137 -15.84 -7.54 3.39
C GLU A 137 -16.85 -7.58 2.23
N SER A 138 -17.04 -6.46 1.55
CA SER A 138 -18.08 -6.29 0.53
C SER A 138 -17.64 -6.60 -0.90
N GLY A 139 -16.34 -6.46 -1.21
CA GLY A 139 -15.82 -6.46 -2.58
C GLY A 139 -16.19 -5.19 -3.38
N ASP A 140 -16.84 -4.22 -2.74
CA ASP A 140 -17.36 -3.04 -3.42
C ASP A 140 -16.27 -2.03 -3.84
N ASN A 141 -16.69 -1.11 -4.71
CA ASN A 141 -15.86 -0.03 -5.21
C ASN A 141 -15.58 1.02 -4.10
N PRO A 142 -14.32 1.49 -3.93
CA PRO A 142 -13.97 2.48 -2.91
C PRO A 142 -14.78 3.78 -3.04
N LYS A 143 -15.02 4.29 -4.25
CA LYS A 143 -15.76 5.55 -4.47
C LYS A 143 -17.20 5.45 -3.97
N LYS A 144 -17.86 4.32 -4.22
CA LYS A 144 -19.22 4.06 -3.70
C LYS A 144 -19.24 4.04 -2.19
N ILE A 145 -18.25 3.41 -1.56
CA ILE A 145 -18.12 3.37 -0.09
C ILE A 145 -17.89 4.77 0.47
N ILE A 146 -17.01 5.55 -0.17
CA ILE A 146 -16.68 6.92 0.25
C ILE A 146 -17.91 7.83 0.19
N GLU A 147 -18.68 7.76 -0.90
CA GLU A 147 -19.89 8.56 -1.09
C GLU A 147 -21.02 8.14 -0.15
N SER A 148 -21.33 6.84 -0.07
CA SER A 148 -22.42 6.32 0.75
C SER A 148 -22.21 6.55 2.25
N LYS A 149 -20.97 6.50 2.74
CA LYS A 149 -20.64 6.73 4.16
C LYS A 149 -20.19 8.17 4.45
N GLY A 150 -20.23 9.06 3.47
CA GLY A 150 -19.86 10.47 3.64
C GLY A 150 -18.43 10.64 4.17
N MET A 151 -17.50 9.82 3.70
CA MET A 151 -16.12 9.70 4.19
C MET A 151 -15.15 10.70 3.54
N LYS A 152 -15.64 11.64 2.74
CA LYS A 152 -14.81 12.67 2.12
C LYS A 152 -14.13 13.54 3.17
N GLN A 153 -12.89 13.92 2.89
CA GLN A 153 -12.07 14.74 3.76
C GLN A 153 -12.61 16.17 3.81
N GLN A 154 -12.87 16.67 5.01
CA GLN A 154 -13.24 18.05 5.26
C GLN A 154 -12.00 18.93 5.09
N SER A 155 -11.99 19.67 3.99
CA SER A 155 -10.88 20.57 3.60
C SER A 155 -11.32 22.02 3.44
N ASP A 156 -12.55 22.38 3.85
CA ASP A 156 -12.98 23.78 3.92
C ASP A 156 -12.32 24.45 5.14
N PRO A 157 -11.46 25.48 4.95
CA PRO A 157 -10.81 26.17 6.05
C PRO A 157 -11.79 26.79 7.05
N LYS A 158 -12.96 27.26 6.60
CA LYS A 158 -13.93 27.92 7.48
C LYS A 158 -14.59 26.93 8.42
N GLU A 159 -15.02 25.78 7.90
CA GLU A 159 -15.64 24.75 8.73
C GLU A 159 -14.62 24.14 9.72
N LEU A 160 -13.38 23.94 9.27
CA LEU A 160 -12.29 23.49 10.14
C LEU A 160 -11.98 24.51 11.24
N GLU A 161 -11.96 25.80 10.91
CA GLU A 161 -11.71 26.86 11.88
C GLU A 161 -12.83 26.96 12.93
N ILE A 162 -14.09 26.78 12.55
CA ILE A 162 -15.22 26.70 13.49
C ILE A 162 -15.03 25.52 14.45
N LEU A 163 -14.77 24.33 13.91
CA LEU A 163 -14.58 23.11 14.72
C LEU A 163 -13.37 23.22 15.66
N ILE A 164 -12.27 23.81 15.18
CA ILE A 164 -11.07 24.04 15.99
C ILE A 164 -11.37 25.04 17.11
N ASN A 165 -12.04 26.16 16.82
CA ASN A 165 -12.40 27.15 17.83
C ASN A 165 -13.29 26.54 18.93
N GLU A 166 -14.26 25.70 18.58
CA GLU A 166 -15.08 25.00 19.57
C GLU A 166 -14.23 24.11 20.49
N ILE A 167 -13.23 23.41 19.95
CA ILE A 167 -12.32 22.56 20.72
C ILE A 167 -11.45 23.40 21.65
N LEU A 168 -10.94 24.54 21.18
CA LEU A 168 -10.14 25.46 21.99
C LEU A 168 -10.97 26.06 23.13
N ILE A 169 -12.22 26.45 22.86
CA ILE A 169 -13.15 26.98 23.88
C ILE A 169 -13.50 25.91 24.92
N LYS A 170 -13.69 24.65 24.51
CA LYS A 170 -13.97 23.53 25.42
C LYS A 170 -12.76 23.11 26.27
N ASN A 171 -11.55 23.50 25.89
CA ASN A 171 -10.30 23.09 26.55
C ASN A 171 -9.42 24.31 26.89
N LYS A 172 -10.02 25.41 27.38
CA LYS A 172 -9.31 26.66 27.70
C LYS A 172 -8.13 26.45 28.66
N ASP A 173 -8.31 25.59 29.66
CA ASP A 173 -7.27 25.18 30.61
C ASP A 173 -6.00 24.64 29.93
N LYS A 174 -6.17 23.89 28.84
CA LYS A 174 -5.05 23.33 28.05
C LYS A 174 -4.47 24.35 27.09
N VAL A 175 -5.26 25.32 26.62
CA VAL A 175 -4.76 26.43 25.80
C VAL A 175 -3.81 27.27 26.63
N ASP A 176 -4.17 27.60 27.86
CA ASP A 176 -3.31 28.38 28.76
C ASP A 176 -2.03 27.61 29.12
N GLN A 177 -2.13 26.30 29.32
CA GLN A 177 -0.96 25.42 29.52
C GLN A 177 -0.04 25.35 28.29
N PHE A 178 -0.61 25.38 27.08
CA PHE A 178 0.18 25.43 25.86
C PHE A 178 0.91 26.78 25.73
N LYS A 179 0.21 27.90 26.00
CA LYS A 179 0.80 29.25 25.97
C LYS A 179 1.87 29.47 27.04
N SER A 180 1.83 28.72 28.14
CA SER A 180 2.87 28.71 29.18
C SER A 180 4.07 27.79 28.88
N GLY A 181 4.15 27.24 27.66
CA GLY A 181 5.34 26.55 27.16
C GLY A 181 5.23 25.02 27.08
N LYS A 182 4.07 24.42 27.38
CA LYS A 182 3.87 22.97 27.20
C LYS A 182 3.53 22.61 25.75
N GLU A 183 4.53 22.69 24.86
CA GLU A 183 4.35 22.45 23.42
C GLU A 183 3.78 21.06 23.07
N LYS A 184 3.99 20.06 23.93
CA LYS A 184 3.42 18.70 23.76
C LYS A 184 1.88 18.69 23.67
N LEU A 185 1.20 19.72 24.17
CA LEU A 185 -0.26 19.86 24.06
C LEU A 185 -0.73 20.13 22.63
N PHE A 186 0.16 20.52 21.71
CA PHE A 186 -0.22 20.67 20.30
C PHE A 186 -0.75 19.36 19.72
N GLY A 187 -0.07 18.24 19.99
CA GLY A 187 -0.51 16.91 19.55
C GLY A 187 -1.86 16.50 20.15
N PHE A 188 -2.15 16.95 21.37
CA PHE A 188 -3.47 16.75 22.00
C PHE A 188 -4.58 17.46 21.21
N PHE A 189 -4.39 18.72 20.82
CA PHE A 189 -5.39 19.45 20.03
C PHE A 189 -5.59 18.85 18.63
N VAL A 190 -4.51 18.45 17.95
CA VAL A 190 -4.59 17.74 16.68
C VAL A 190 -5.41 16.45 16.83
N GLY A 191 -5.11 15.65 17.87
CA GLY A 191 -5.87 14.43 18.17
C GLY A 191 -7.35 14.70 18.46
N GLN A 192 -7.67 15.79 19.16
CA GLN A 192 -9.05 16.16 19.47
C GLN A 192 -9.84 16.61 18.23
N VAL A 193 -9.20 17.35 17.32
CA VAL A 193 -9.79 17.74 16.02
C VAL A 193 -10.05 16.51 15.16
N MET A 194 -9.09 15.60 15.08
CA MET A 194 -9.26 14.33 14.37
C MET A 194 -10.37 13.48 14.99
N LYS A 195 -10.46 13.40 16.32
CA LYS A 195 -11.52 12.64 16.99
C LYS A 195 -12.91 13.23 16.74
N THR A 196 -13.05 14.55 16.86
CA THR A 196 -14.35 15.24 16.71
C THR A 196 -14.84 15.20 15.27
N SER A 197 -13.93 15.30 14.29
CA SER A 197 -14.27 15.20 12.87
C SER A 197 -14.44 13.75 12.37
N GLY A 198 -14.30 12.73 13.23
CA GLY A 198 -14.27 11.33 12.80
C GLY A 198 -13.17 11.07 11.77
N GLY A 199 -12.02 11.73 11.92
CA GLY A 199 -10.86 11.65 11.04
C GLY A 199 -11.01 12.23 9.65
N LYS A 200 -12.10 12.97 9.41
CA LYS A 200 -12.37 13.65 8.13
C LYS A 200 -11.60 14.95 8.02
N ALA A 201 -11.19 15.57 9.13
CA ALA A 201 -10.43 16.81 9.05
C ALA A 201 -9.09 16.61 8.32
N ASN A 202 -8.78 17.51 7.38
CA ASN A 202 -7.49 17.50 6.69
C ASN A 202 -6.34 17.75 7.68
N PRO A 203 -5.39 16.80 7.87
CA PRO A 203 -4.33 16.94 8.86
C PRO A 203 -3.42 18.14 8.62
N GLN A 204 -3.15 18.49 7.38
CA GLN A 204 -2.24 19.57 7.02
C GLN A 204 -2.86 20.94 7.33
N LEU A 205 -4.10 21.15 6.86
CA LEU A 205 -4.88 22.36 7.18
C LEU A 205 -5.15 22.49 8.68
N THR A 206 -5.46 21.38 9.36
CA THR A 206 -5.67 21.36 10.82
C THR A 206 -4.43 21.86 11.56
N ASN A 207 -3.24 21.38 11.17
CA ASN A 207 -1.98 21.81 11.78
C ASN A 207 -1.69 23.29 11.51
N GLU A 208 -1.99 23.79 10.31
CA GLU A 208 -1.79 25.19 9.95
C GLU A 208 -2.72 26.12 10.75
N ILE A 209 -4.01 25.80 10.81
CA ILE A 209 -5.02 26.58 11.54
C ILE A 209 -4.74 26.56 13.04
N LEU A 210 -4.44 25.38 13.63
CA LEU A 210 -4.08 25.28 15.04
C LEU A 210 -2.84 26.11 15.39
N LYS A 211 -1.80 26.08 14.55
CA LYS A 211 -0.59 26.90 14.76
C LYS A 211 -0.93 28.39 14.74
N LYS A 212 -1.80 28.83 13.83
CA LYS A 212 -2.24 30.22 13.73
C LYS A 212 -3.04 30.67 14.95
N LEU A 213 -3.97 29.83 15.43
CA LEU A 213 -4.84 30.16 16.56
C LEU A 213 -4.15 30.06 17.93
N LEU A 214 -3.16 29.17 18.08
CA LEU A 214 -2.45 28.97 19.35
C LEU A 214 -1.22 29.88 19.54
N LYS A 215 -0.63 30.39 18.45
CA LYS A 215 0.50 31.35 18.50
C LYS A 215 0.07 32.81 18.65
N ASN A 216 -1.20 33.12 18.38
CA ASN A 216 -1.83 34.37 18.79
C ASN A 216 -2.32 34.25 20.23
#